data_AF-A0A9D2NVX8-F1
#
_entry.id   AF-A0A9D2NVX8-F1
#
_cell.length_a   1.000
_cell.length_b   1.000
_cell.length_c   1.000
_cell.angle_alpha   90.00
_cell.angle_beta   90.00
_cell.angle_gamma   90.00
#
_symmetry.space_group_name_H-M   'P 1'
#
loop_
_entity.id
_entity.type
_entity.pdbx_description
1 polymer ?
#
loop_
_entity_poly.entity_id
_entity_poly.type
_entity_poly.pdbx_seq_one_letter_code
_entity_poly.pdbx_strand_id
1 'polypeptide(L)'
;MGAEAAEAEAKAPDQAQIEGFSLIMQMPELPTGCEITALTMMLDHYGYAVDKTVMASEYLPVSPAGLYYGADGTLYGNDMDKYFIGDPAGENGYICGTEAIVTAADGYLTACGSVLRAEDLTGTDVSELYRLVSEGTPVMVWVTIGMADRREVQGWYTEAGEFMDWSTNDHGAVLIGYSPETVTIADPISGICEYDREQFEKVFASRGNQCVILREAA
;
A
#
# COMPACT_ATOMS: atom_id res chain seq x y z
N MET A 1 42.99 11.74 17.70
CA MET A 1 41.65 11.61 18.30
C MET A 1 40.71 12.38 17.39
N GLY A 2 40.26 11.72 16.31
CA GLY A 2 39.31 12.30 15.37
C GLY A 2 37.91 12.06 15.91
N ALA A 3 37.12 13.13 16.02
CA ALA A 3 35.72 13.05 16.34
C ALA A 3 34.98 12.54 15.10
N GLU A 4 34.35 11.37 15.20
CA GLU A 4 33.19 11.04 14.37
C GLU A 4 32.07 11.99 14.79
N ALA A 5 31.75 12.93 13.90
CA ALA A 5 30.47 13.59 13.96
C ALA A 5 29.44 12.57 13.48
N ALA A 6 28.59 12.09 14.38
CA ALA A 6 27.34 11.48 13.98
C ALA A 6 26.57 12.52 13.16
N GLU A 7 26.27 12.21 11.90
CA GLU A 7 25.29 12.99 11.14
C GLU A 7 23.98 12.94 11.94
N ALA A 8 23.57 14.09 12.47
CA ALA A 8 22.21 14.23 12.95
C ALA A 8 21.30 14.07 11.72
N GLU A 9 20.44 13.05 11.72
CA GLU A 9 19.37 12.92 10.72
C GLU A 9 18.64 14.26 10.63
N ALA A 10 18.74 14.91 9.47
CA ALA A 10 18.09 16.18 9.25
C ALA A 10 16.57 15.95 9.33
N LYS A 11 15.90 16.67 10.22
CA LYS A 11 14.44 16.67 10.30
C LYS A 11 13.87 16.98 8.90
N ALA A 12 12.92 16.17 8.44
CA ALA A 12 12.21 16.41 7.20
C ALA A 12 11.64 17.86 7.16
N PRO A 13 11.61 18.52 6.00
CA PRO A 13 11.02 19.86 5.87
C PRO A 13 9.55 19.82 6.33
N ASP A 14 9.00 20.98 6.72
CA ASP A 14 7.62 21.04 7.23
C ASP A 14 6.56 20.78 6.14
N GLN A 15 6.95 20.83 4.85
CA GLN A 15 6.13 20.43 3.71
C GLN A 15 7.01 19.90 2.57
N ALA A 16 6.48 18.97 1.78
CA ALA A 16 7.08 18.51 0.53
C ALA A 16 6.01 17.96 -0.42
N GLN A 17 6.30 17.95 -1.71
CA GLN A 17 5.44 17.40 -2.76
C GLN A 17 6.32 16.77 -3.84
N ILE A 18 5.98 15.56 -4.25
CA ILE A 18 6.55 14.92 -5.42
C ILE A 18 5.84 15.50 -6.65
N GLU A 19 6.60 16.22 -7.46
CA GLU A 19 6.11 16.85 -8.69
C GLU A 19 6.07 15.85 -9.84
N GLY A 20 5.05 15.95 -10.69
CA GLY A 20 4.94 15.13 -11.90
C GLY A 20 4.57 13.66 -11.67
N PHE A 21 4.08 13.30 -10.49
CA PHE A 21 3.59 11.95 -10.21
C PHE A 21 2.36 11.61 -11.08
N SER A 22 2.44 10.51 -11.83
CA SER A 22 1.37 10.08 -12.74
C SER A 22 0.22 9.40 -11.99
N LEU A 23 -1.00 9.89 -12.21
CA LEU A 23 -2.21 9.25 -11.70
C LEU A 23 -2.67 8.12 -12.64
N ILE A 24 -2.92 6.94 -12.05
CA ILE A 24 -3.58 5.82 -12.72
C ILE A 24 -4.86 5.49 -11.94
N MET A 25 -6.01 5.61 -12.60
CA MET A 25 -7.31 5.25 -12.01
C MET A 25 -7.52 3.74 -12.10
N GLN A 26 -8.16 3.10 -11.10
CA GLN A 26 -8.42 1.66 -11.13
C GLN A 26 -9.58 1.29 -12.07
N MET A 27 -10.56 2.16 -12.22
CA MET A 27 -11.75 1.93 -13.05
C MET A 27 -11.50 2.17 -14.54
N PRO A 28 -12.24 1.48 -15.43
CA PRO A 28 -13.24 0.43 -15.15
C PRO A 28 -12.66 -0.98 -14.93
N GLU A 29 -11.37 -1.20 -15.22
CA GLU A 29 -10.80 -2.55 -15.37
C GLU A 29 -10.63 -3.30 -14.05
N LEU A 30 -10.36 -2.57 -12.95
CA LEU A 30 -10.06 -3.15 -11.64
C LEU A 30 -10.96 -2.55 -10.54
N PRO A 31 -12.24 -2.92 -10.46
CA PRO A 31 -13.18 -2.37 -9.47
C PRO A 31 -12.73 -2.54 -8.02
N THR A 32 -11.96 -3.58 -7.71
CA THR A 32 -11.43 -3.86 -6.37
C THR A 32 -9.90 -3.91 -6.31
N GLY A 33 -9.21 -3.38 -7.34
CA GLY A 33 -7.75 -3.43 -7.44
C GLY A 33 -7.04 -2.15 -7.00
N CYS A 34 -7.44 -1.53 -5.88
CA CYS A 34 -6.82 -0.30 -5.39
C CYS A 34 -5.32 -0.48 -5.12
N GLU A 35 -4.92 -1.55 -4.44
CA GLU A 35 -3.54 -1.80 -4.04
C GLU A 35 -2.64 -2.03 -5.26
N ILE A 36 -3.05 -2.88 -6.20
CA ILE A 36 -2.26 -3.18 -7.40
C ILE A 36 -2.18 -1.96 -8.35
N THR A 37 -3.22 -1.14 -8.38
CA THR A 37 -3.21 0.13 -9.13
C THR A 37 -2.26 1.14 -8.48
N ALA A 38 -2.26 1.24 -7.14
CA ALA A 38 -1.32 2.08 -6.39
C ALA A 38 0.14 1.64 -6.62
N LEU A 39 0.42 0.33 -6.59
CA LEU A 39 1.74 -0.19 -6.97
C LEU A 39 2.11 0.19 -8.41
N THR A 40 1.17 0.14 -9.35
CA THR A 40 1.42 0.52 -10.74
C THR A 40 1.82 2.00 -10.85
N MET A 41 1.21 2.90 -10.07
CA MET A 41 1.62 4.31 -10.01
C MET A 41 3.06 4.46 -9.45
N MET A 42 3.40 3.69 -8.42
CA MET A 42 4.78 3.66 -7.88
C MET A 42 5.79 3.23 -8.94
N LEU A 43 5.48 2.18 -9.70
CA LEU A 43 6.34 1.69 -10.79
C LEU A 43 6.52 2.73 -11.90
N ASP A 44 5.43 3.41 -12.31
CA ASP A 44 5.48 4.46 -13.34
C ASP A 44 6.38 5.63 -12.91
N HIS A 45 6.32 6.05 -11.63
CA HIS A 45 7.19 7.09 -11.06
C HIS A 45 8.68 6.79 -11.24
N TYR A 46 9.07 5.52 -11.15
CA TYR A 46 10.45 5.07 -11.37
C TYR A 46 10.77 4.74 -12.84
N GLY A 47 9.88 5.08 -13.77
CA GLY A 47 10.07 4.91 -15.22
C GLY A 47 9.68 3.53 -15.75
N TYR A 48 8.98 2.71 -14.97
CA TYR A 48 8.47 1.41 -15.40
C TYR A 48 7.01 1.51 -15.84
N ALA A 49 6.81 1.85 -17.11
CA ALA A 49 5.48 1.96 -17.71
C ALA A 49 4.86 0.56 -17.96
N VAL A 50 4.19 0.02 -16.94
CA VAL A 50 3.41 -1.23 -17.02
C VAL A 50 1.92 -0.95 -16.85
N ASP A 51 1.09 -1.71 -17.55
CA ASP A 51 -0.36 -1.60 -17.42
C ASP A 51 -0.84 -2.24 -16.11
N LYS A 52 -1.75 -1.58 -15.38
CA LYS A 52 -2.32 -2.10 -14.13
C LYS A 52 -2.97 -3.48 -14.29
N THR A 53 -3.54 -3.78 -15.46
CA THR A 53 -4.15 -5.08 -15.74
C THR A 53 -3.11 -6.18 -15.94
N VAL A 54 -1.93 -5.84 -16.46
CA VAL A 54 -0.78 -6.76 -16.51
C VAL A 54 -0.28 -7.03 -15.09
N MET A 55 -0.11 -5.99 -14.27
CA MET A 55 0.27 -6.16 -12.85
C MET A 55 -0.73 -7.05 -12.10
N ALA A 56 -2.03 -6.83 -12.29
CA ALA A 56 -3.09 -7.61 -11.64
C ALA A 56 -3.17 -9.08 -12.12
N SER A 57 -2.96 -9.34 -13.41
CA SER A 57 -3.16 -10.68 -13.97
C SER A 57 -1.91 -11.56 -13.99
N GLU A 58 -0.72 -10.97 -14.04
CA GLU A 58 0.53 -11.72 -14.18
C GLU A 58 1.38 -11.73 -12.90
N TYR A 59 1.26 -10.70 -12.05
CA TYR A 59 2.19 -10.51 -10.91
C TYR A 59 1.51 -10.56 -9.54
N LEU A 60 0.27 -10.09 -9.42
CA LEU A 60 -0.46 -10.12 -8.15
C LEU A 60 -0.83 -11.57 -7.76
N PRO A 61 -0.39 -12.08 -6.60
CA PRO A 61 -0.87 -13.36 -6.08
C PRO A 61 -2.35 -13.25 -5.70
N VAL A 62 -3.19 -14.09 -6.29
CA VAL A 62 -4.64 -14.12 -6.03
C VAL A 62 -5.08 -15.46 -5.45
N SER A 63 -6.09 -15.43 -4.58
CA SER A 63 -6.67 -16.64 -3.98
C SER A 63 -8.14 -16.43 -3.64
N PRO A 64 -9.01 -17.45 -3.69
CA PRO A 64 -10.34 -17.34 -3.10
C PRO A 64 -10.24 -17.18 -1.56
N ALA A 65 -11.31 -16.69 -0.92
CA ALA A 65 -11.31 -16.55 0.55
C ALA A 65 -11.16 -17.89 1.29
N GLY A 66 -11.61 -19.00 0.68
CA GLY A 66 -11.40 -20.34 1.22
C GLY A 66 -12.10 -20.58 2.56
N LEU A 67 -13.23 -19.92 2.82
CA LEU A 67 -13.84 -19.89 4.15
C LEU A 67 -14.41 -21.25 4.59
N TYR A 68 -14.07 -21.68 5.80
CA TYR A 68 -14.66 -22.86 6.46
C TYR A 68 -14.64 -22.75 7.98
N TYR A 69 -15.53 -23.46 8.66
CA TYR A 69 -15.55 -23.54 10.12
C TYR A 69 -14.74 -24.75 10.61
N GLY A 70 -13.82 -24.50 11.56
CA GLY A 70 -13.11 -25.54 12.28
C GLY A 70 -14.01 -26.29 13.27
N ALA A 71 -13.50 -27.40 13.82
CA ALA A 71 -14.22 -28.19 14.83
C ALA A 71 -14.50 -27.42 16.13
N ASP A 72 -13.73 -26.37 16.39
CA ASP A 72 -13.86 -25.43 17.50
C ASP A 72 -14.88 -24.30 17.23
N GLY A 73 -15.44 -24.24 16.02
CA GLY A 73 -16.35 -23.18 15.58
C GLY A 73 -15.65 -21.91 15.09
N THR A 74 -14.32 -21.89 15.03
CA THR A 74 -13.54 -20.76 14.49
C THR A 74 -13.69 -20.70 12.97
N LEU A 75 -13.89 -19.51 12.42
CA LEU A 75 -13.90 -19.29 10.97
C LEU A 75 -12.45 -19.17 10.48
N TYR A 76 -12.09 -20.03 9.54
CA TYR A 76 -10.79 -20.05 8.88
C TYR A 76 -10.91 -19.61 7.42
N GLY A 77 -9.80 -19.16 6.84
CA GLY A 77 -9.69 -18.81 5.44
C GLY A 77 -8.25 -18.57 5.00
N ASN A 78 -8.09 -18.20 3.74
CA ASN A 78 -6.78 -17.95 3.14
C ASN A 78 -6.15 -16.64 3.64
N ASP A 79 -4.83 -16.58 3.58
CA ASP A 79 -4.03 -15.48 4.10
C ASP A 79 -4.18 -14.22 3.23
N MET A 80 -4.75 -13.15 3.81
CA MET A 80 -4.97 -11.87 3.15
C MET A 80 -3.68 -11.06 2.97
N ASP A 81 -2.63 -11.35 3.74
CA ASP A 81 -1.35 -10.66 3.57
C ASP A 81 -0.61 -11.18 2.34
N LYS A 82 -0.63 -12.51 2.15
CA LYS A 82 0.02 -13.22 1.03
C LYS A 82 -0.71 -13.13 -0.30
N TYR A 83 -2.03 -12.98 -0.28
CA TYR A 83 -2.86 -13.03 -1.47
C TYR A 83 -3.90 -11.91 -1.48
N PHE A 84 -4.16 -11.38 -2.67
CA PHE A 84 -5.42 -10.71 -2.91
C PHE A 84 -6.56 -11.71 -2.89
N ILE A 85 -7.52 -11.49 -1.97
CA ILE A 85 -8.65 -12.38 -1.81
C ILE A 85 -9.79 -11.99 -2.76
N GLY A 86 -10.10 -12.89 -3.69
CA GLY A 86 -11.11 -12.70 -4.74
C GLY A 86 -10.50 -12.41 -6.11
N ASP A 87 -11.14 -11.54 -6.88
CA ASP A 87 -10.71 -11.13 -8.22
C ASP A 87 -10.69 -9.60 -8.28
N PRO A 88 -9.53 -8.95 -8.52
CA PRO A 88 -9.43 -7.48 -8.56
C PRO A 88 -10.21 -6.87 -9.73
N ALA A 89 -10.48 -7.63 -10.79
CA ALA A 89 -11.33 -7.23 -11.92
C ALA A 89 -12.83 -7.43 -11.64
N GLY A 90 -13.19 -8.07 -10.51
CA GLY A 90 -14.55 -8.27 -10.06
C GLY A 90 -15.00 -7.29 -8.99
N GLU A 91 -16.31 -7.29 -8.70
CA GLU A 91 -16.93 -6.46 -7.65
C GLU A 91 -16.83 -7.07 -6.24
N ASN A 92 -16.37 -8.33 -6.14
CA ASN A 92 -16.35 -9.10 -4.88
C ASN A 92 -14.93 -9.40 -4.38
N GLY A 93 -13.92 -8.65 -4.86
CA GLY A 93 -12.59 -8.64 -4.25
C GLY A 93 -12.63 -8.00 -2.87
N TYR A 94 -11.73 -8.45 -1.99
CA TYR A 94 -11.66 -8.01 -0.60
C TYR A 94 -10.56 -6.96 -0.46
N ILE A 95 -9.33 -7.43 -0.23
CA ILE A 95 -8.11 -6.63 -0.11
C ILE A 95 -6.91 -7.60 -0.21
N CYS A 96 -5.70 -7.06 -0.38
CA CYS A 96 -4.45 -7.73 -0.02
C CYS A 96 -3.64 -6.88 0.97
N GLY A 97 -2.82 -7.54 1.78
CA GLY A 97 -1.78 -6.91 2.60
C GLY A 97 -0.48 -6.69 1.84
N THR A 98 0.57 -6.39 2.59
CA THR A 98 1.85 -5.92 2.03
C THR A 98 2.61 -7.03 1.33
N GLU A 99 2.57 -8.28 1.82
CA GLU A 99 3.34 -9.40 1.26
C GLU A 99 2.94 -9.71 -0.20
N ALA A 100 1.65 -9.66 -0.53
CA ALA A 100 1.15 -9.82 -1.90
C ALA A 100 1.68 -8.73 -2.84
N ILE A 101 1.74 -7.48 -2.36
CA ILE A 101 2.22 -6.33 -3.12
C ILE A 101 3.73 -6.35 -3.31
N VAL A 102 4.48 -6.71 -2.26
CA VAL A 102 5.93 -6.93 -2.34
C VAL A 102 6.23 -8.03 -3.37
N THR A 103 5.51 -9.14 -3.31
CA THR A 103 5.65 -10.25 -4.26
C THR A 103 5.38 -9.80 -5.70
N ALA A 104 4.31 -9.03 -5.93
CA ALA A 104 3.97 -8.52 -7.26
C ALA A 104 5.03 -7.54 -7.79
N ALA A 105 5.46 -6.61 -6.95
CA ALA A 105 6.48 -5.62 -7.29
C ALA A 105 7.81 -6.29 -7.65
N ASP A 106 8.31 -7.18 -6.79
CA ASP A 106 9.59 -7.85 -6.99
C ASP A 106 9.57 -8.81 -8.17
N GLY A 107 8.44 -9.47 -8.41
CA GLY A 107 8.24 -10.31 -9.60
C GLY A 107 8.42 -9.51 -10.89
N TYR A 108 7.76 -8.36 -10.99
CA TYR A 108 7.84 -7.48 -12.16
C TYR A 108 9.24 -6.83 -12.29
N LEU A 109 9.76 -6.26 -11.20
CA LEU A 109 11.08 -5.60 -11.19
C LEU A 109 12.19 -6.59 -11.57
N THR A 110 12.11 -7.84 -11.12
CA THR A 110 13.05 -8.91 -11.52
C THR A 110 12.90 -9.26 -12.99
N ALA A 111 11.67 -9.39 -13.51
CA ALA A 111 11.44 -9.71 -14.92
C ALA A 111 12.01 -8.63 -15.87
N CYS A 112 12.02 -7.37 -15.44
CA CYS A 112 12.60 -6.25 -16.20
C CYS A 112 14.09 -6.01 -15.93
N GLY A 113 14.74 -6.82 -15.08
CA GLY A 113 16.16 -6.65 -14.73
C GLY A 113 16.46 -5.38 -13.92
N SER A 114 15.47 -4.88 -13.17
CA SER A 114 15.61 -3.71 -12.31
C SER A 114 16.52 -3.98 -11.11
N VAL A 115 17.18 -2.92 -10.64
CA VAL A 115 17.91 -2.87 -9.37
C VAL A 115 17.01 -2.48 -8.18
N LEU A 116 15.80 -1.98 -8.46
CA LEU A 116 14.83 -1.64 -7.41
C LEU A 116 14.17 -2.90 -6.87
N ARG A 117 13.80 -2.87 -5.60
CA ARG A 117 12.98 -3.88 -4.92
C ARG A 117 11.93 -3.18 -4.07
N ALA A 118 10.84 -3.89 -3.82
CA ALA A 118 9.88 -3.46 -2.83
C ALA A 118 10.42 -3.70 -1.42
N GLU A 119 10.20 -2.72 -0.55
CA GLU A 119 10.50 -2.82 0.87
C GLU A 119 9.24 -2.53 1.67
N ASP A 120 8.86 -3.50 2.50
CA ASP A 120 7.79 -3.34 3.48
C ASP A 120 8.31 -2.59 4.70
N LEU A 121 7.72 -1.42 4.95
CA LEU A 121 8.03 -0.55 6.10
C LEU A 121 6.89 -0.55 7.13
N THR A 122 6.04 -1.57 7.10
CA THR A 122 4.91 -1.70 8.03
C THR A 122 5.36 -1.52 9.48
N GLY A 123 4.62 -0.68 10.20
CA GLY A 123 4.90 -0.36 11.60
C GLY A 123 5.84 0.83 11.81
N THR A 124 6.38 1.42 10.74
CA THR A 124 7.14 2.68 10.85
C THR A 124 6.25 3.85 11.32
N ASP A 125 6.90 4.89 11.84
CA ASP A 125 6.22 6.13 12.24
C ASP A 125 5.89 6.98 11.01
N VAL A 126 4.79 7.73 11.06
CA VAL A 126 4.40 8.58 9.93
C VAL A 126 5.44 9.66 9.59
N SER A 127 6.27 10.07 10.54
CA SER A 127 7.40 10.98 10.26
C SER A 127 8.39 10.40 9.25
N GLU A 128 8.54 9.07 9.20
CA GLU A 128 9.37 8.40 8.19
C GLU A 128 8.74 8.49 6.80
N LEU A 129 7.41 8.37 6.68
CA LEU A 129 6.70 8.57 5.43
C LEU A 129 6.95 9.98 4.87
N TYR A 130 6.89 10.99 5.72
CA TYR A 130 7.18 12.37 5.33
C TYR A 130 8.64 12.58 4.93
N ARG A 131 9.60 11.95 5.64
CA ARG A 131 11.01 11.96 5.24
C ARG A 131 11.19 11.39 3.84
N LEU A 132 10.64 10.19 3.58
CA LEU A 132 10.71 9.52 2.28
C LEU A 132 10.13 10.38 1.15
N VAL A 133 8.95 10.97 1.36
CA VAL A 133 8.31 11.88 0.39
C VAL A 133 9.17 13.11 0.13
N SER A 134 9.79 13.69 1.17
CA SER A 134 10.68 14.85 1.02
C SER A 134 11.97 14.53 0.22
N GLU A 135 12.34 13.26 0.16
CA GLU A 135 13.47 12.74 -0.62
C GLU A 135 13.06 12.28 -2.02
N GLY A 136 11.79 12.48 -2.40
CA GLY A 136 11.26 12.09 -3.71
C GLY A 136 10.84 10.63 -3.82
N THR A 137 10.72 9.92 -2.69
CA THR A 137 10.25 8.54 -2.63
C THR A 137 8.75 8.52 -2.30
N PRO A 138 7.87 8.21 -3.27
CA PRO A 138 6.45 8.05 -2.98
C PRO A 138 6.24 6.83 -2.07
N VAL A 139 5.17 6.82 -1.29
CA VAL A 139 4.90 5.74 -0.34
C VAL A 139 3.52 5.16 -0.57
N MET A 140 3.45 3.87 -0.90
CA MET A 140 2.18 3.15 -0.95
C MET A 140 1.72 2.89 0.48
N VAL A 141 0.47 3.26 0.78
CA VAL A 141 -0.09 3.22 2.13
C VAL A 141 -1.45 2.51 2.12
N TRP A 142 -1.69 1.73 3.17
CA TRP A 142 -3.01 1.17 3.44
C TRP A 142 -3.76 2.12 4.36
N VAL A 143 -4.92 2.55 3.87
CA VAL A 143 -5.77 3.57 4.47
C VAL A 143 -7.23 3.14 4.27
N THR A 144 -8.14 4.10 4.22
CA THR A 144 -9.54 3.88 3.92
C THR A 144 -10.01 4.82 2.82
N ILE A 145 -11.09 4.43 2.15
CA ILE A 145 -11.71 5.24 1.09
C ILE A 145 -12.06 6.62 1.64
N GLY A 146 -11.50 7.66 1.01
CA GLY A 146 -11.71 9.06 1.37
C GLY A 146 -11.18 9.45 2.76
N MET A 147 -10.24 8.68 3.32
CA MET A 147 -9.74 8.83 4.70
C MET A 147 -10.86 8.84 5.75
N ALA A 148 -11.98 8.16 5.49
CA ALA A 148 -13.05 8.01 6.46
C ALA A 148 -12.64 7.07 7.59
N ASP A 149 -13.24 7.19 8.77
CA ASP A 149 -12.99 6.22 9.85
C ASP A 149 -13.25 4.78 9.37
N ARG A 150 -12.34 3.87 9.73
CA ARG A 150 -12.42 2.45 9.37
C ARG A 150 -13.73 1.87 9.91
N ARG A 151 -14.51 1.25 9.02
CA ARG A 151 -15.81 0.67 9.38
C ARG A 151 -15.62 -0.63 10.17
N GLU A 152 -16.73 -1.21 10.61
CA GLU A 152 -16.75 -2.50 11.29
C GLU A 152 -15.90 -3.55 10.57
N VAL A 153 -15.01 -4.17 11.33
CA VAL A 153 -14.06 -5.15 10.83
C VAL A 153 -14.70 -6.54 10.79
N GLN A 154 -14.39 -7.26 9.73
CA GLN A 154 -14.69 -8.67 9.55
C GLN A 154 -13.36 -9.41 9.40
N GLY A 155 -13.36 -10.72 9.61
CA GLY A 155 -12.11 -11.46 9.50
C GLY A 155 -12.27 -12.95 9.74
N TRP A 156 -11.18 -13.64 9.54
CA TRP A 156 -11.04 -15.07 9.77
C TRP A 156 -9.61 -15.37 10.23
N TYR A 157 -9.40 -16.56 10.78
CA TYR A 157 -8.08 -17.03 11.12
C TYR A 157 -7.43 -17.74 9.92
N THR A 158 -6.12 -17.59 9.74
CA THR A 158 -5.36 -18.48 8.86
C THR A 158 -5.22 -19.86 9.51
N GLU A 159 -4.86 -20.89 8.73
CA GLU A 159 -4.51 -22.21 9.30
C GLU A 159 -3.32 -22.13 10.28
N ALA A 160 -2.47 -21.10 10.14
CA ALA A 160 -1.37 -20.82 11.07
C ALA A 160 -1.83 -20.19 12.39
N GLY A 161 -3.11 -19.82 12.51
CA GLY A 161 -3.71 -19.27 13.73
C GLY A 161 -3.61 -17.75 13.84
N GLU A 162 -3.26 -17.05 12.77
CA GLU A 162 -3.21 -15.59 12.72
C GLU A 162 -4.58 -15.03 12.35
N PHE A 163 -5.08 -14.04 13.10
CA PHE A 163 -6.34 -13.39 12.77
C PHE A 163 -6.10 -12.31 11.71
N MET A 164 -6.80 -12.43 10.58
CA MET A 164 -6.73 -11.49 9.48
C MET A 164 -8.04 -10.71 9.44
N ASP A 165 -7.94 -9.38 9.55
CA ASP A 165 -9.10 -8.49 9.51
C ASP A 165 -9.13 -7.63 8.24
N TRP A 166 -10.35 -7.27 7.85
CA TRP A 166 -10.63 -6.38 6.72
C TRP A 166 -11.95 -5.65 6.97
N SER A 167 -12.19 -4.59 6.20
CA SER A 167 -13.34 -3.71 6.28
C SER A 167 -13.71 -3.23 4.88
N THR A 168 -15.00 -3.01 4.66
CA THR A 168 -15.55 -2.62 3.33
C THR A 168 -15.05 -1.28 2.80
N ASN A 169 -14.39 -0.48 3.63
CA ASN A 169 -13.77 0.78 3.20
C ASN A 169 -12.25 0.78 3.35
N ASP A 170 -11.62 -0.37 3.54
CA ASP A 170 -10.17 -0.46 3.43
C ASP A 170 -9.72 -0.11 2.01
N HIS A 171 -8.52 0.46 1.88
CA HIS A 171 -8.07 1.03 0.62
C HIS A 171 -6.55 1.09 0.53
N GLY A 172 -6.01 0.97 -0.69
CA GLY A 172 -4.62 1.23 -1.01
C GLY A 172 -4.48 2.50 -1.85
N ALA A 173 -3.56 3.39 -1.46
CA ALA A 173 -3.26 4.63 -2.19
C ALA A 173 -1.77 5.00 -2.08
N VAL A 174 -1.34 6.10 -2.69
CA VAL A 174 0.05 6.56 -2.64
C VAL A 174 0.15 7.95 -2.03
N LEU A 175 0.93 8.08 -0.95
CA LEU A 175 1.33 9.36 -0.38
C LEU A 175 2.42 9.99 -1.24
N ILE A 176 2.14 11.20 -1.73
CA ILE A 176 3.04 11.94 -2.64
C ILE A 176 3.34 13.37 -2.16
N GLY A 177 2.73 13.81 -1.06
CA GLY A 177 2.98 15.13 -0.51
C GLY A 177 2.41 15.31 0.89
N TYR A 178 2.90 16.32 1.59
CA TYR A 178 2.41 16.70 2.91
C TYR A 178 2.71 18.17 3.21
N SER A 179 1.94 18.73 4.14
CA SER A 179 2.12 20.04 4.77
C SER A 179 1.89 19.90 6.29
N PRO A 180 1.97 20.97 7.08
CA PRO A 180 1.57 20.92 8.48
C PRO A 180 0.08 20.55 8.68
N GLU A 181 -0.78 20.85 7.71
CA GLU A 181 -2.24 20.69 7.83
C GLU A 181 -2.81 19.53 6.98
N THR A 182 -2.16 19.16 5.88
CA THR A 182 -2.71 18.21 4.90
C THR A 182 -1.69 17.19 4.41
N VAL A 183 -2.21 16.12 3.80
CA VAL A 183 -1.44 15.20 2.96
C VAL A 183 -2.00 15.19 1.54
N THR A 184 -1.13 15.00 0.55
CA THR A 184 -1.50 14.80 -0.86
C THR A 184 -1.40 13.32 -1.19
N ILE A 185 -2.51 12.74 -1.64
CA ILE A 185 -2.65 11.32 -1.94
C ILE A 185 -3.00 11.15 -3.41
N ALA A 186 -2.25 10.35 -4.15
CA ALA A 186 -2.69 9.80 -5.42
C ALA A 186 -3.59 8.59 -5.13
N ASP A 187 -4.90 8.82 -5.21
CA ASP A 187 -5.94 7.82 -4.93
C ASP A 187 -6.42 7.18 -6.25
N PRO A 188 -6.33 5.84 -6.41
CA PRO A 188 -6.77 5.16 -7.63
C PRO A 188 -8.29 5.22 -7.88
N ILE A 189 -9.09 5.63 -6.90
CA ILE A 189 -10.55 5.87 -7.01
C ILE A 189 -10.86 7.34 -7.25
N SER A 190 -10.21 8.23 -6.51
CA SER A 190 -10.62 9.64 -6.39
C SER A 190 -9.73 10.61 -7.18
N GLY A 191 -8.56 10.16 -7.63
CA GLY A 191 -7.53 11.00 -8.24
C GLY A 191 -6.57 11.59 -7.21
N ILE A 192 -5.82 12.63 -7.60
CA ILE A 192 -4.94 13.33 -6.65
C ILE A 192 -5.80 14.21 -5.73
N CYS A 193 -5.81 13.87 -4.44
CA CYS A 193 -6.64 14.50 -3.42
C CYS A 193 -5.81 15.00 -2.24
N GLU A 194 -6.26 16.08 -1.62
CA GLU A 194 -5.73 16.55 -0.33
C GLU A 194 -6.67 16.11 0.80
N TYR A 195 -6.09 15.60 1.89
CA TYR A 195 -6.81 15.22 3.10
C TYR A 195 -6.20 15.90 4.32
N ASP A 196 -7.02 16.08 5.36
CA ASP A 196 -6.55 16.50 6.67
C ASP A 196 -5.49 15.53 7.20
N ARG A 197 -4.37 16.09 7.68
CA ARG A 197 -3.21 15.30 8.10
C ARG A 197 -3.51 14.45 9.33
N GLU A 198 -4.18 14.99 10.34
CA GLU A 198 -4.51 14.22 11.56
C GLU A 198 -5.44 13.05 11.23
N GLN A 199 -6.41 13.27 10.33
CA GLN A 199 -7.31 12.21 9.88
C GLN A 199 -6.57 11.13 9.08
N PHE A 200 -5.64 11.50 8.20
CA PHE A 200 -4.78 10.53 7.51
C PHE A 200 -3.97 9.70 8.50
N GLU A 201 -3.28 10.34 9.45
CA GLU A 201 -2.45 9.68 10.46
C GLU A 201 -3.27 8.69 11.30
N LYS A 202 -4.48 9.09 11.71
CA LYS A 202 -5.42 8.22 12.43
C LYS A 202 -5.84 7.00 11.61
N VAL A 203 -6.19 7.20 10.33
CA VAL A 203 -6.62 6.12 9.44
C VAL A 203 -5.48 5.16 9.13
N PHE A 204 -4.28 5.68 8.83
CA PHE A 204 -3.08 4.89 8.62
C PHE A 204 -2.74 4.03 9.85
N ALA A 205 -2.84 4.60 11.06
CA ALA A 205 -2.71 3.85 12.30
C ALA A 205 -3.78 2.77 12.49
N SER A 206 -5.03 3.04 12.11
CA SER A 206 -6.11 2.04 12.16
C SER A 206 -5.91 0.85 11.21
N ARG A 207 -5.00 1.01 10.24
CA ARG A 207 -4.57 0.03 9.25
C ARG A 207 -3.23 -0.62 9.60
N GLY A 208 -2.74 -0.44 10.83
CA GLY A 208 -1.51 -1.07 11.30
C GLY A 208 -0.24 -0.42 10.75
N ASN A 209 -0.30 0.84 10.29
CA ASN A 209 0.83 1.54 9.66
C ASN A 209 1.43 0.77 8.48
N GLN A 210 0.60 0.05 7.73
CA GLN A 210 1.02 -0.75 6.58
C GLN A 210 1.47 0.16 5.43
N CYS A 211 2.73 0.03 5.01
CA CYS A 211 3.26 0.80 3.89
C CYS A 211 4.40 0.08 3.15
N VAL A 212 4.50 0.34 1.86
CA VAL A 212 5.51 -0.23 0.96
C VAL A 212 6.13 0.88 0.12
N ILE A 213 7.44 0.78 -0.10
CA ILE A 213 8.16 1.64 -1.03
C ILE A 213 8.98 0.83 -2.02
N LEU A 214 9.46 1.47 -3.09
CA LEU A 214 10.43 0.88 -4.00
C LEU A 214 11.77 1.60 -3.82
N ARG A 215 12.87 0.86 -3.66
CA ARG A 215 14.22 1.43 -3.55
C ARG A 215 15.28 0.50 -4.13
N GLU A 216 16.47 1.01 -4.40
CA GLU A 216 17.59 0.17 -4.83
C GLU A 216 17.93 -0.84 -3.73
N ALA A 217 18.10 -2.11 -4.12
CA ALA A 217 18.59 -3.13 -3.21
C ALA A 217 20.04 -2.81 -2.78
N ALA A 218 20.29 -2.81 -1.47
CA ALA A 218 21.62 -2.58 -0.89
C ALA A 218 22.62 -3.70 -1.19
#